data_AF-A0AA36I568-F1
#
_entry.id   AF-A0AA36I568-F1
#
_cell.length_a   1.000
_cell.length_b   1.000
_cell.length_c   1.000
_cell.angle_alpha   90.00
_cell.angle_beta   90.00
_cell.angle_gamma   90.00
#
_symmetry.space_group_name_H-M   'P 1'
#
loop_
_entity.id
_entity.type
_entity.pdbx_description
1 polymer ?
#
loop_
_entity_poly.entity_id
_entity_poly.type
_entity_poly.pdbx_seq_one_letter_code
_entity_poly.pdbx_strand_id
1 'polypeptide(L)'
;MPAMKRPAASEATSGAPTKKPAANKLTINAMVDDIKMAASSKDDEEDNQLRDKGKAEKFGKLMKAGALPLAVVHMWQIESKKAQSQRQFQTNLINGLFNKQTDGSYKMNTESHHFKEYQKIYVQHVAKDKKKGMPRGIMLASVFHGDSRAMEASLAKGELQSHKDDAGMEYLSFRELQTVEVKTNERGETVEGSKKLKSQEAHTLAGLMSKMKWEWVCKKADQTRLEQDAHLPDGFLKTLGKAATACDKLLKEGLKLSKERGLAEKEGALKAAYADLTKHQSQIEHVKTWKELPNSDGPLTKGALDNFLLDIARDVDKYNREIESVKGILKARQRMAKATANEQAGNFTNESQLAALLLEQLFAWGAMSPQLIQEIAALAVRDLEASIENGQVLGDLRVLAGIGTNGAYKNKCHADLMNKVEHLSQLPEPFRVRVPFALPFGESLQGMLLPHQLFASLWRDYPETWRLSVLPDEQTLQRFWSAVDSHPQMESHPIRDVADYKSKVAPLAVHGDGVPVVGLGKGWSKVMTMFSWYSLIGQGQTKEILFWVWSMYDRMSKGSVSEGTRGVFFTVLRWSFLCLMEGKWPSADFQGKRHLGHHKNHWAWFCFFVLI
;
A
#
# COMPACT_ATOMS: atom_id res chain seq x y z
N MET A 1 79.47 -13.33 12.24
CA MET A 1 79.80 -11.87 12.17
C MET A 1 80.44 -11.59 10.82
N PRO A 2 80.37 -10.36 10.26
CA PRO A 2 79.33 -9.32 10.31
C PRO A 2 78.62 -9.26 8.91
N ALA A 3 78.04 -8.20 8.32
CA ALA A 3 77.57 -6.90 8.82
C ALA A 3 76.33 -6.38 8.02
N MET A 4 75.39 -5.75 8.74
CA MET A 4 74.62 -4.53 8.42
C MET A 4 74.85 -3.83 7.05
N LYS A 5 73.80 -3.39 6.33
CA LYS A 5 73.11 -2.11 6.62
C LYS A 5 71.68 -2.00 6.02
N ARG A 6 70.80 -1.32 6.78
CA ARG A 6 69.52 -0.66 6.39
C ARG A 6 69.83 0.71 5.72
N PRO A 7 68.87 1.48 5.10
CA PRO A 7 67.44 1.60 5.47
C PRO A 7 66.36 1.82 4.35
N ALA A 8 65.09 1.69 4.78
CA ALA A 8 63.85 2.50 4.55
C ALA A 8 63.64 3.35 3.25
N ALA A 9 62.44 3.65 2.76
CA ALA A 9 61.02 3.42 3.16
C ALA A 9 60.19 3.16 1.85
N SER A 10 58.87 2.99 1.74
CA SER A 10 57.67 3.34 2.54
C SER A 10 56.42 2.61 1.98
N GLU A 11 55.37 2.49 2.81
CA GLU A 11 53.91 2.49 2.48
C GLU A 11 53.36 1.99 1.11
N ALA A 12 52.50 0.95 1.13
CA ALA A 12 51.17 0.96 0.46
C ALA A 12 50.31 -0.30 0.71
N THR A 13 49.20 -0.13 1.44
CA THR A 13 47.90 -0.82 1.32
C THR A 13 47.78 -2.23 0.69
N SER A 14 47.46 -3.22 1.52
CA SER A 14 46.62 -4.36 1.12
C SER A 14 45.27 -4.28 1.85
N GLY A 15 44.16 -4.36 1.11
CA GLY A 15 42.80 -4.23 1.66
C GLY A 15 41.75 -4.33 0.57
N ALA A 16 41.07 -5.48 0.50
CA ALA A 16 40.08 -5.77 -0.54
C ALA A 16 38.79 -4.93 -0.40
N PRO A 17 38.13 -4.54 -1.51
CA PRO A 17 36.92 -3.72 -1.46
C PRO A 17 35.68 -4.55 -1.09
N THR A 18 35.02 -4.16 0.01
CA THR A 18 33.76 -4.74 0.46
C THR A 18 32.55 -4.29 -0.39
N LYS A 19 31.58 -5.19 -0.57
CA LYS A 19 30.35 -4.96 -1.34
C LYS A 19 29.41 -3.98 -0.63
N LYS A 20 28.65 -3.18 -1.39
CA LYS A 20 27.56 -2.31 -0.89
C LYS A 20 26.17 -2.91 -1.15
N PRO A 21 25.17 -2.67 -0.29
CA PRO A 21 23.77 -3.04 -0.52
C PRO A 21 23.05 -2.09 -1.50
N ALA A 22 21.86 -2.48 -1.96
CA ALA A 22 21.08 -1.78 -2.98
C ALA A 22 19.93 -0.95 -2.40
N ALA A 23 19.58 0.14 -3.10
CA ALA A 23 18.65 1.17 -2.60
C ALA A 23 17.23 0.66 -2.29
N ASN A 24 16.84 0.75 -1.03
CA ASN A 24 15.45 0.67 -0.57
C ASN A 24 14.72 2.01 -0.73
N LYS A 25 13.38 1.99 -0.65
CA LYS A 25 12.58 3.22 -0.52
C LYS A 25 13.01 3.98 0.75
N LEU A 26 13.48 5.21 0.58
CA LEU A 26 14.01 6.05 1.66
C LEU A 26 12.95 6.30 2.75
N THR A 27 13.07 5.52 3.81
CA THR A 27 12.36 5.66 5.09
C THR A 27 13.38 5.42 6.19
N ILE A 28 13.22 6.09 7.34
CA ILE A 28 14.18 5.97 8.46
C ILE A 28 14.36 4.48 8.85
N ASN A 29 13.25 3.72 8.87
CA ASN A 29 13.27 2.29 9.19
C ASN A 29 14.16 1.47 8.23
N ALA A 30 14.08 1.71 6.91
CA ALA A 30 14.88 0.97 5.94
C ALA A 30 16.40 1.21 6.11
N MET A 31 16.81 2.44 6.48
CA MET A 31 18.22 2.72 6.79
C MET A 31 18.66 2.16 8.14
N VAL A 32 17.77 2.11 9.12
CA VAL A 32 18.02 1.41 10.39
C VAL A 32 18.22 -0.09 10.14
N ASP A 33 17.48 -0.66 9.18
CA ASP A 33 17.65 -2.06 8.77
C ASP A 33 18.95 -2.30 7.98
N ASP A 34 19.43 -1.36 7.16
CA ASP A 34 20.76 -1.46 6.53
C ASP A 34 21.91 -1.42 7.58
N ILE A 35 21.77 -0.65 8.68
CA ILE A 35 22.72 -0.70 9.81
C ILE A 35 22.70 -2.08 10.49
N LYS A 36 21.52 -2.70 10.64
CA LYS A 36 21.40 -4.07 11.17
C LYS A 36 22.03 -5.09 10.21
N MET A 37 21.78 -4.98 8.91
CA MET A 37 22.32 -5.89 7.89
C MET A 37 23.85 -5.84 7.85
N ALA A 38 24.45 -4.65 7.99
CA ALA A 38 25.90 -4.48 8.11
C ALA A 38 26.52 -5.13 9.37
N ALA A 39 25.71 -5.48 10.37
CA ALA A 39 26.13 -6.26 11.54
C ALA A 39 25.96 -7.78 11.38
N SER A 40 25.36 -8.24 10.26
CA SER A 40 25.06 -9.66 9.98
C SER A 40 25.82 -10.25 8.79
N SER A 41 26.82 -9.53 8.26
CA SER A 41 27.58 -9.93 7.07
C SER A 41 29.09 -9.93 7.28
N LYS A 42 29.51 -10.32 8.48
CA LYS A 42 30.84 -10.87 8.77
C LYS A 42 30.60 -12.27 9.35
N ASP A 43 31.48 -13.20 9.01
CA ASP A 43 31.32 -14.63 9.27
C ASP A 43 31.16 -14.95 10.76
N ASP A 44 30.61 -16.15 11.05
CA ASP A 44 30.27 -16.66 12.39
C ASP A 44 31.51 -16.98 13.25
N GLU A 45 32.29 -15.95 13.59
CA GLU A 45 33.15 -15.90 14.78
C GLU A 45 32.61 -14.83 15.75
N GLU A 46 32.59 -15.11 17.06
CA GLU A 46 32.16 -14.17 18.10
C GLU A 46 33.17 -13.02 18.34
N ASP A 47 33.58 -12.32 17.28
CA ASP A 47 34.39 -11.10 17.40
C ASP A 47 33.49 -9.93 17.80
N ASN A 48 33.15 -9.94 19.09
CA ASN A 48 32.26 -9.02 19.78
C ASN A 48 32.88 -7.62 19.86
N GLN A 49 32.94 -6.92 18.70
CA GLN A 49 33.69 -5.68 18.48
C GLN A 49 33.47 -4.69 19.63
N LEU A 50 34.46 -4.64 20.52
CA LEU A 50 34.40 -3.82 21.71
C LEU A 50 34.32 -2.34 21.29
N ARG A 51 33.54 -1.57 22.04
CA ARG A 51 33.42 -0.13 21.82
C ARG A 51 34.76 0.52 22.08
N ASP A 52 35.32 1.19 21.07
CA ASP A 52 36.59 1.89 21.20
C ASP A 52 36.49 2.93 22.33
N LYS A 53 37.27 2.74 23.39
CA LYS A 53 37.23 3.56 24.61
C LYS A 53 37.58 5.03 24.30
N GLY A 54 38.55 5.29 23.43
CA GLY A 54 38.95 6.64 23.06
C GLY A 54 37.89 7.37 22.24
N LYS A 55 37.27 6.67 21.26
CA LYS A 55 36.13 7.20 20.52
C LYS A 55 34.91 7.43 21.41
N ALA A 56 34.63 6.53 22.36
CA ALA A 56 33.53 6.66 23.30
C ALA A 56 33.71 7.83 24.28
N GLU A 57 34.93 8.04 24.81
CA GLU A 57 35.25 9.20 25.64
C GLU A 57 35.15 10.52 24.86
N LYS A 58 35.63 10.56 23.60
CA LYS A 58 35.47 11.74 22.73
C LYS A 58 34.00 12.01 22.41
N PHE A 59 33.21 10.98 22.09
CA PHE A 59 31.76 11.09 21.88
C PHE A 59 31.06 11.62 23.13
N GLY A 60 31.36 11.05 24.31
CA GLY A 60 30.80 11.50 25.58
C GLY A 60 31.12 12.94 25.92
N LYS A 61 32.36 13.40 25.65
CA LYS A 61 32.76 14.80 25.79
C LYS A 61 31.99 15.72 24.84
N LEU A 62 31.87 15.35 23.55
CA LEU A 62 31.13 16.15 22.56
C LEU A 62 29.62 16.17 22.82
N MET A 63 29.04 15.06 23.31
CA MET A 63 27.62 14.98 23.67
C MET A 63 27.30 15.85 24.88
N LYS A 64 28.14 15.82 25.94
CA LYS A 64 28.02 16.73 27.09
C LYS A 64 28.23 18.20 26.72
N ALA A 65 29.08 18.49 25.74
CA ALA A 65 29.34 19.85 25.25
C ALA A 65 28.32 20.35 24.21
N GLY A 66 27.31 19.55 23.83
CA GLY A 66 26.33 19.92 22.80
C GLY A 66 26.90 20.04 21.37
N ALA A 67 28.14 19.59 21.15
CA ALA A 67 28.90 19.80 19.91
C ALA A 67 28.71 18.69 18.85
N LEU A 68 27.72 17.82 19.04
CA LEU A 68 27.36 16.78 18.07
C LEU A 68 26.24 17.26 17.13
N PRO A 69 26.26 16.90 15.84
CA PRO A 69 25.16 17.20 14.92
C PRO A 69 23.85 16.57 15.40
N LEU A 70 22.74 17.33 15.33
CA LEU A 70 21.43 16.90 15.83
C LEU A 70 20.97 15.55 15.27
N ALA A 71 21.25 15.28 13.99
CA ALA A 71 20.96 13.99 13.35
C ALA A 71 21.67 12.81 14.05
N VAL A 72 22.94 12.99 14.46
CA VAL A 72 23.73 11.98 15.20
C VAL A 72 23.19 11.81 16.62
N VAL A 73 22.77 12.89 17.28
CA VAL A 73 22.12 12.83 18.60
C VAL A 73 20.80 12.05 18.51
N HIS A 74 20.00 12.26 17.47
CA HIS A 74 18.78 11.51 17.21
C HIS A 74 19.04 10.01 16.97
N MET A 75 20.05 9.66 16.15
CA MET A 75 20.48 8.26 15.99
C MET A 75 20.86 7.61 17.33
N TRP A 76 21.58 8.35 18.19
CA TRP A 76 21.99 7.87 19.50
C TRP A 76 20.83 7.70 20.49
N GLN A 77 19.94 8.68 20.61
CA GLN A 77 18.93 8.73 21.67
C GLN A 77 17.61 8.03 21.30
N ILE A 78 17.25 8.01 20.01
CA ILE A 78 15.94 7.55 19.52
C ILE A 78 16.10 6.26 18.70
N GLU A 79 16.91 6.26 17.63
CA GLU A 79 17.00 5.06 16.78
C GLU A 79 17.71 3.89 17.46
N SER A 80 18.70 4.14 18.33
CA SER A 80 19.34 3.06 19.10
C SER A 80 18.36 2.27 19.97
N LYS A 81 17.27 2.89 20.44
CA LYS A 81 16.22 2.23 21.22
C LYS A 81 15.27 1.37 20.38
N LYS A 82 15.22 1.58 19.06
CA LYS A 82 14.43 0.78 18.10
C LYS A 82 15.23 -0.35 17.45
N ALA A 83 16.55 -0.38 17.65
CA ALA A 83 17.42 -1.43 17.14
C ALA A 83 17.27 -2.71 17.98
N GLN A 84 17.49 -3.87 17.33
CA GLN A 84 17.41 -5.19 17.98
C GLN A 84 18.43 -5.36 19.12
N SER A 85 19.57 -4.66 19.03
CA SER A 85 20.53 -4.51 20.14
C SER A 85 20.99 -3.06 20.23
N GLN A 86 20.48 -2.33 21.24
CA GLN A 86 20.85 -0.94 21.48
C GLN A 86 22.37 -0.78 21.70
N ARG A 87 22.99 -1.70 22.45
CA ARG A 87 24.42 -1.66 22.77
C ARG A 87 25.28 -1.77 21.52
N GLN A 88 24.95 -2.71 20.62
CA GLN A 88 25.67 -2.96 19.37
C GLN A 88 25.49 -1.79 18.39
N PHE A 89 24.26 -1.29 18.24
CA PHE A 89 23.96 -0.11 17.41
C PHE A 89 24.78 1.12 17.84
N GLN A 90 24.78 1.42 19.15
CA GLN A 90 25.57 2.51 19.72
C GLN A 90 27.08 2.33 19.54
N THR A 91 27.58 1.10 19.64
CA THR A 91 28.99 0.79 19.41
C THR A 91 29.38 1.01 17.94
N ASN A 92 28.58 0.52 16.99
CA ASN A 92 28.79 0.73 15.56
C ASN A 92 28.74 2.23 15.20
N LEU A 93 27.78 2.97 15.78
CA LEU A 93 27.65 4.43 15.62
C LEU A 93 28.90 5.17 16.09
N ILE A 94 29.42 4.89 17.30
CA ILE A 94 30.66 5.50 17.81
C ILE A 94 31.87 5.09 16.97
N ASN A 95 32.00 3.81 16.63
CA ASN A 95 33.15 3.27 15.91
C ASN A 95 33.23 3.84 14.48
N GLY A 96 32.10 4.07 13.80
CA GLY A 96 32.02 4.67 12.47
C GLY A 96 32.03 6.20 12.42
N LEU A 97 31.66 6.88 13.51
CA LEU A 97 31.61 8.36 13.56
C LEU A 97 32.98 9.02 13.71
N PHE A 98 33.99 8.34 14.28
CA PHE A 98 35.33 8.92 14.47
C PHE A 98 36.42 8.15 13.76
N ASN A 99 37.24 8.88 13.00
CA ASN A 99 38.49 8.39 12.44
C ASN A 99 39.64 8.83 13.35
N LYS A 100 40.48 7.86 13.76
CA LYS A 100 41.73 8.14 14.48
C LYS A 100 42.75 8.69 13.49
N GLN A 101 43.37 9.82 13.81
CA GLN A 101 44.41 10.46 13.00
C GLN A 101 45.80 9.92 13.39
N THR A 102 46.82 10.23 12.58
CA THR A 102 48.21 9.80 12.80
C THR A 102 48.84 10.43 14.05
N ASP A 103 48.37 11.59 14.49
CA ASP A 103 48.73 12.25 15.76
C ASP A 103 48.04 11.62 17.00
N GLY A 104 47.24 10.56 16.81
CA GLY A 104 46.47 9.89 17.86
C GLY A 104 45.15 10.58 18.22
N SER A 105 44.82 11.73 17.64
CA SER A 105 43.56 12.44 17.86
C SER A 105 42.37 11.77 17.14
N TYR A 106 41.15 12.12 17.55
CA TYR A 106 39.91 11.62 16.95
C TYR A 106 39.16 12.73 16.23
N LYS A 107 39.04 12.62 14.89
CA LYS A 107 38.29 13.53 14.03
C LYS A 107 36.92 12.94 13.71
N MET A 108 35.87 13.73 13.88
CA MET A 108 34.49 13.35 13.54
C MET A 108 34.32 13.30 12.01
N ASN A 109 33.68 12.25 11.51
CA ASN A 109 33.47 11.99 10.09
C ASN A 109 31.97 11.91 9.76
N THR A 110 31.32 13.07 9.64
CA THR A 110 29.95 13.19 9.13
C THR A 110 29.83 12.95 7.62
N GLU A 111 30.97 12.91 6.92
CA GLU A 111 31.01 12.85 5.45
C GLU A 111 30.79 11.44 4.88
N SER A 112 30.77 10.41 5.74
CA SER A 112 30.42 9.05 5.34
C SER A 112 29.02 9.00 4.73
N HIS A 113 28.87 8.22 3.65
CA HIS A 113 27.63 8.07 2.87
C HIS A 113 26.40 7.90 3.74
N HIS A 114 26.50 7.02 4.74
CA HIS A 114 25.41 6.70 5.67
C HIS A 114 24.97 7.90 6.52
N PHE A 115 25.91 8.72 7.03
CA PHE A 115 25.57 9.92 7.79
C PHE A 115 24.97 11.02 6.89
N LYS A 116 25.53 11.22 5.69
CA LYS A 116 24.96 12.17 4.70
C LYS A 116 23.54 11.79 4.30
N GLU A 117 23.27 10.50 4.09
CA GLU A 117 21.94 10.00 3.76
C GLU A 117 20.97 10.15 4.92
N TYR A 118 21.36 9.77 6.14
CA TYR A 118 20.53 9.98 7.31
C TYR A 118 20.23 11.47 7.54
N GLN A 119 21.22 12.35 7.33
CA GLN A 119 21.08 13.81 7.42
C GLN A 119 20.09 14.38 6.37
N LYS A 120 20.00 13.79 5.18
CA LYS A 120 19.01 14.18 4.14
C LYS A 120 17.57 13.82 4.51
N ILE A 121 17.36 12.79 5.32
CA ILE A 121 16.02 12.29 5.72
C ILE A 121 15.65 12.77 7.14
N TYR A 122 16.62 13.34 7.87
CA TYR A 122 16.48 13.76 9.26
C TYR A 122 15.37 14.80 9.43
N VAL A 123 14.25 14.37 10.02
CA VAL A 123 13.13 15.23 10.37
C VAL A 123 13.48 16.00 11.65
N GLN A 124 13.55 17.33 11.56
CA GLN A 124 13.60 18.17 12.75
C GLN A 124 12.19 18.32 13.34
N HIS A 125 12.00 17.82 14.56
CA HIS A 125 10.87 18.20 15.41
C HIS A 125 11.23 19.48 16.15
N VAL A 126 10.81 20.63 15.63
CA VAL A 126 10.98 21.92 16.33
C VAL A 126 9.67 22.24 17.05
N ALA A 127 9.73 22.31 18.38
CA ALA A 127 8.69 22.92 19.18
C ALA A 127 8.80 24.44 19.02
N LYS A 128 7.76 25.07 18.45
CA LYS A 128 7.61 26.52 18.42
C LYS A 128 6.62 26.92 19.50
N ASP A 129 7.10 27.66 20.49
CA ASP A 129 6.21 28.38 21.40
C ASP A 129 5.45 29.46 20.63
N LYS A 130 4.13 29.44 20.77
CA LYS A 130 3.24 30.53 20.38
C LYS A 130 2.49 31.01 21.61
N LYS A 131 2.11 32.29 21.63
CA LYS A 131 1.07 32.79 22.53
C LYS A 131 -0.22 32.89 21.74
N LYS A 132 -1.30 32.34 22.27
CA LYS A 132 -2.64 32.41 21.69
C LYS A 132 -3.49 33.30 22.59
N GLY A 133 -3.93 34.44 22.06
CA GLY A 133 -4.82 35.38 22.73
C GLY A 133 -6.24 35.31 22.16
N MET A 134 -7.24 35.48 23.01
CA MET A 134 -8.64 35.67 22.60
C MET A 134 -9.40 36.52 23.64
N PRO A 135 -10.50 37.20 23.27
CA PRO A 135 -11.28 38.02 24.19
C PRO A 135 -11.77 37.22 25.41
N ARG A 136 -11.83 37.84 26.59
CA ARG A 136 -12.21 37.19 27.86
C ARG A 136 -13.50 36.38 27.76
N GLY A 137 -14.55 36.93 27.15
CA GLY A 137 -15.83 36.22 26.98
C GLY A 137 -15.72 34.96 26.11
N ILE A 138 -14.88 34.99 25.07
CA ILE A 138 -14.63 33.83 24.21
C ILE A 138 -13.77 32.79 24.92
N MET A 139 -12.76 33.21 25.68
CA MET A 139 -11.96 32.31 26.53
C MET A 139 -12.85 31.57 27.54
N LEU A 140 -13.70 32.31 28.25
CA LEU A 140 -14.63 31.78 29.23
C LEU A 140 -15.58 30.73 28.62
N ALA A 141 -16.22 31.05 27.50
CA ALA A 141 -17.18 30.16 26.85
C ALA A 141 -16.53 28.94 26.18
N SER A 142 -15.37 29.10 25.54
CA SER A 142 -14.76 28.05 24.69
C SER A 142 -13.75 27.15 25.41
N VAL A 143 -12.98 27.69 26.37
CA VAL A 143 -11.92 26.95 27.09
C VAL A 143 -12.36 26.55 28.50
N PHE A 144 -13.14 27.39 29.18
CA PHE A 144 -13.64 27.12 30.53
C PHE A 144 -15.13 26.74 30.57
N HIS A 145 -15.77 26.57 29.40
CA HIS A 145 -17.18 26.15 29.25
C HIS A 145 -18.19 26.96 30.08
N GLY A 146 -17.89 28.24 30.36
CA GLY A 146 -18.73 29.14 31.17
C GLY A 146 -18.36 29.21 32.66
N ASP A 147 -17.40 28.42 33.15
CA ASP A 147 -16.97 28.49 34.55
C ASP A 147 -16.00 29.66 34.81
N SER A 148 -16.56 30.77 35.28
CA SER A 148 -15.79 31.97 35.64
C SER A 148 -14.79 31.74 36.78
N ARG A 149 -15.10 30.84 37.73
CA ARG A 149 -14.22 30.59 38.89
C ARG A 149 -12.97 29.82 38.47
N ALA A 150 -13.11 28.85 37.58
CA ALA A 150 -11.98 28.13 37.00
C ALA A 150 -11.06 29.08 36.20
N MET A 151 -11.63 29.98 35.39
CA MET A 151 -10.86 30.96 34.63
C MET A 151 -10.10 31.96 35.53
N GLU A 152 -10.74 32.45 36.58
CA GLU A 152 -10.10 33.34 37.56
C GLU A 152 -9.01 32.64 38.37
N ALA A 153 -9.18 31.35 38.69
CA ALA A 153 -8.13 30.55 39.30
C ALA A 153 -6.91 30.37 38.38
N SER A 154 -7.10 30.17 37.06
CA SER A 154 -5.98 30.09 36.11
C SER A 154 -5.31 31.44 35.83
N LEU A 155 -6.03 32.56 35.97
CA LEU A 155 -5.42 33.90 36.02
C LEU A 155 -4.56 34.08 37.28
N ALA A 156 -5.08 33.71 38.45
CA ALA A 156 -4.34 33.81 39.72
C ALA A 156 -3.09 32.90 39.77
N LYS A 157 -3.11 31.76 39.08
CA LYS A 157 -1.95 30.87 38.90
C LYS A 157 -0.94 31.35 37.85
N GLY A 158 -1.25 32.41 37.08
CA GLY A 158 -0.40 32.92 36.01
C GLY A 158 -0.37 32.05 34.75
N GLU A 159 -1.30 31.10 34.61
CA GLU A 159 -1.45 30.25 33.42
C GLU A 159 -2.05 31.04 32.24
N LEU A 160 -2.88 32.04 32.56
CA LEU A 160 -3.42 33.04 31.63
C LEU A 160 -2.78 34.41 31.91
N GLN A 161 -2.52 35.18 30.86
CA GLN A 161 -2.07 36.58 30.92
C GLN A 161 -3.12 37.50 30.30
N SER A 162 -3.71 38.37 31.12
CA SER A 162 -4.63 39.43 30.66
C SER A 162 -3.85 40.62 30.10
N HIS A 163 -4.35 41.17 28.99
CA HIS A 163 -3.89 42.39 28.35
C HIS A 163 -5.10 43.06 27.68
N LYS A 164 -5.04 44.38 27.49
CA LYS A 164 -6.05 45.12 26.72
C LYS A 164 -5.47 45.53 25.39
N ASP A 165 -6.30 45.52 24.35
CA ASP A 165 -5.97 46.10 23.06
C ASP A 165 -6.18 47.62 23.05
N ASP A 166 -5.81 48.27 21.94
CA ASP A 166 -5.94 49.72 21.76
C ASP A 166 -7.41 50.19 21.73
N ALA A 167 -8.37 49.27 21.59
CA ALA A 167 -9.81 49.52 21.69
C ALA A 167 -10.35 49.30 23.12
N GLY A 168 -9.49 48.96 24.09
CA GLY A 168 -9.83 48.74 25.49
C GLY A 168 -10.43 47.36 25.81
N MET A 169 -10.50 46.45 24.84
CA MET A 169 -11.06 45.11 25.01
C MET A 169 -10.06 44.18 25.70
N GLU A 170 -10.52 43.41 26.69
CA GLU A 170 -9.68 42.49 27.46
C GLU A 170 -9.48 41.15 26.72
N TYR A 171 -8.23 40.87 26.37
CA TYR A 171 -7.77 39.60 25.82
C TYR A 171 -7.03 38.80 26.87
N LEU A 172 -7.37 37.51 26.98
CA LEU A 172 -6.61 36.54 27.77
C LEU A 172 -5.73 35.74 26.83
N SER A 173 -4.44 35.60 27.17
CA SER A 173 -3.49 34.81 26.38
C SER A 173 -2.87 33.67 27.18
N PHE A 174 -2.61 32.56 26.51
CA PHE A 174 -1.89 31.41 27.06
C PHE A 174 -0.82 30.91 26.10
N ARG A 175 0.10 30.09 26.62
CA ARG A 175 1.20 29.48 25.87
C ARG A 175 0.70 28.21 25.16
N GLU A 176 0.79 28.19 23.84
CA GLU A 176 0.45 27.06 22.97
C GLU A 176 1.73 26.52 22.33
N LEU A 177 2.05 25.25 22.58
CA LEU A 177 3.32 24.65 22.18
C LEU A 177 3.13 23.84 20.90
N GLN A 178 3.42 24.45 19.75
CA GLN A 178 3.17 23.83 18.44
C GLN A 178 4.40 23.05 17.95
N THR A 179 4.28 21.73 17.85
CA THR A 179 5.30 20.88 17.23
C THR A 179 5.07 20.84 15.72
N VAL A 180 6.08 21.21 14.92
CA VAL A 180 6.00 21.19 13.44
C VAL A 180 7.09 20.29 12.87
N GLU A 181 6.72 19.36 11.99
CA GLU A 181 7.66 18.60 11.16
C GLU A 181 8.08 19.45 9.95
N VAL A 182 9.38 19.68 9.79
CA VAL A 182 9.95 20.29 8.57
C VAL A 182 10.65 19.20 7.76
N LYS A 183 10.24 19.02 6.50
CA LYS A 183 10.87 18.11 5.52
C LYS A 183 11.43 18.92 4.37
N THR A 184 12.74 19.01 4.26
CA THR A 184 13.45 19.62 3.13
C THR A 184 13.51 18.64 1.97
N ASN A 185 12.76 18.92 0.90
CA ASN A 185 12.82 18.20 -0.38
C ASN A 185 13.37 19.14 -1.46
N GLU A 186 14.63 18.97 -1.85
CA GLU A 186 15.13 19.51 -3.12
C GLU A 186 14.86 18.49 -4.23
N ARG A 187 14.24 18.95 -5.32
CA ARG A 187 13.94 18.11 -6.50
C ARG A 187 14.80 18.51 -7.68
N GLY A 188 15.57 17.55 -8.18
CA GLY A 188 16.06 17.48 -9.55
C GLY A 188 16.14 16.00 -9.94
N GLU A 189 15.48 15.59 -11.00
CA GLU A 189 15.49 14.19 -11.44
C GLU A 189 16.50 13.99 -12.57
N THR A 190 17.56 13.24 -12.28
CA THR A 190 18.36 12.52 -13.28
C THR A 190 17.98 11.05 -13.17
N VAL A 191 17.45 10.44 -14.23
CA VAL A 191 16.95 9.06 -14.18
C VAL A 191 18.11 8.07 -14.36
N GLU A 192 18.79 7.75 -13.27
CA GLU A 192 19.61 6.54 -13.14
C GLU A 192 18.92 5.57 -12.16
N GLY A 193 18.34 4.47 -12.67
CA GLY A 193 17.67 3.50 -11.81
C GLY A 193 17.19 2.23 -12.52
N SER A 194 17.53 1.07 -11.94
CA SER A 194 17.16 -0.27 -12.43
C SER A 194 15.91 -0.81 -11.72
N LYS A 195 14.76 -0.16 -11.92
CA LYS A 195 13.48 -0.63 -11.37
C LYS A 195 13.02 -1.92 -12.07
N LYS A 196 12.70 -2.97 -11.30
CA LYS A 196 12.00 -4.16 -11.84
C LYS A 196 10.59 -3.77 -12.28
N LEU A 197 10.37 -3.72 -13.59
CA LEU A 197 9.06 -3.56 -14.22
C LEU A 197 8.25 -4.86 -14.08
N LYS A 198 6.93 -4.77 -13.95
CA LYS A 198 6.06 -5.95 -14.15
C LYS A 198 6.14 -6.40 -15.61
N SER A 199 5.87 -7.68 -15.91
CA SER A 199 5.98 -8.20 -17.29
C SER A 199 5.17 -7.38 -18.32
N GLN A 200 3.93 -6.98 -18.01
CA GLN A 200 3.14 -6.11 -18.89
C GLN A 200 3.77 -4.72 -19.03
N GLU A 201 4.15 -4.06 -17.92
CA GLU A 201 4.85 -2.77 -17.94
C GLU A 201 6.16 -2.83 -18.73
N ALA A 202 6.89 -3.95 -18.66
CA ALA A 202 8.11 -4.21 -19.42
C ALA A 202 7.85 -4.40 -20.90
N HIS A 203 6.78 -5.11 -21.30
CA HIS A 203 6.39 -5.23 -22.71
C HIS A 203 5.89 -3.91 -23.29
N THR A 204 5.08 -3.14 -22.55
CA THR A 204 4.64 -1.80 -22.96
C THR A 204 5.81 -0.84 -23.07
N LEU A 205 6.74 -0.85 -22.10
CA LEU A 205 7.94 -0.02 -22.17
C LEU A 205 8.85 -0.47 -23.32
N ALA A 206 9.09 -1.77 -23.52
CA ALA A 206 9.88 -2.27 -24.65
C ALA A 206 9.27 -1.85 -26.00
N GLY A 207 7.94 -1.94 -26.16
CA GLY A 207 7.23 -1.52 -27.36
C GLY A 207 7.16 0.01 -27.56
N LEU A 208 7.36 0.80 -26.51
CA LEU A 208 7.59 2.25 -26.60
C LEU A 208 9.04 2.56 -26.97
N MET A 209 10.00 1.95 -26.27
CA MET A 209 11.44 2.14 -26.46
C MET A 209 11.90 1.68 -27.84
N SER A 210 11.27 0.65 -28.43
CA SER A 210 11.54 0.19 -29.80
C SER A 210 10.97 1.12 -30.88
N LYS A 211 10.05 2.01 -30.54
CA LYS A 211 9.49 3.04 -31.43
C LYS A 211 10.25 4.36 -31.34
N MET A 212 11.02 4.58 -30.28
CA MET A 212 11.92 5.72 -30.16
C MET A 212 13.15 5.50 -31.04
N LYS A 213 13.46 6.47 -31.91
CA LYS A 213 14.76 6.50 -32.59
C LYS A 213 15.80 6.97 -31.58
N TRP A 214 16.65 6.04 -31.12
CA TRP A 214 17.75 6.35 -30.22
C TRP A 214 18.91 6.94 -31.02
N GLU A 215 19.16 8.23 -30.83
CA GLU A 215 20.36 8.88 -31.36
C GLU A 215 21.39 9.02 -30.23
N TRP A 216 22.53 8.33 -30.36
CA TRP A 216 23.64 8.47 -29.42
C TRP A 216 24.41 9.75 -29.74
N VAL A 217 24.06 10.82 -29.02
CA VAL A 217 24.74 12.12 -29.08
C VAL A 217 26.04 12.05 -28.28
N CYS A 218 27.14 11.83 -28.98
CA CYS A 218 28.48 12.09 -28.43
C CYS A 218 28.58 13.56 -28.03
N LYS A 219 29.25 13.89 -26.93
CA LYS A 219 29.56 15.30 -26.63
C LYS A 219 30.47 15.81 -27.75
N LYS A 220 30.24 17.03 -28.26
CA LYS A 220 31.06 17.59 -29.34
C LYS A 220 32.57 17.52 -29.04
N ALA A 221 32.98 17.79 -27.80
CA ALA A 221 34.37 17.67 -27.36
C ALA A 221 34.94 16.23 -27.42
N ASP A 222 34.12 15.22 -27.13
CA ASP A 222 34.53 13.81 -27.22
C ASP A 222 34.59 13.34 -28.69
N GLN A 223 33.73 13.89 -29.55
CA GLN A 223 33.79 13.65 -31.00
C GLN A 223 35.01 14.31 -31.66
N THR A 224 35.32 15.57 -31.32
CA THR A 224 36.52 16.26 -31.82
C THR A 224 37.81 15.53 -31.42
N ARG A 225 37.88 15.01 -30.18
CA ARG A 225 39.01 14.17 -29.71
C ARG A 225 39.13 12.85 -30.46
N LEU A 226 38.02 12.26 -30.88
CA LEU A 226 38.00 11.05 -31.70
C LEU A 226 38.60 11.31 -33.08
N GLU A 227 38.22 12.44 -33.68
CA GLU A 227 38.57 12.83 -35.05
C GLU A 227 39.97 13.44 -35.17
N GLN A 228 40.55 13.98 -34.09
CA GLN A 228 41.86 14.65 -34.08
C GLN A 228 42.99 13.84 -33.42
N ASP A 229 42.73 13.21 -32.27
CA ASP A 229 43.78 12.56 -31.46
C ASP A 229 43.74 11.03 -31.53
N ALA A 230 42.81 10.46 -32.31
CA ALA A 230 42.50 9.02 -32.35
C ALA A 230 42.23 8.39 -30.96
N HIS A 231 41.86 9.19 -29.96
CA HIS A 231 41.78 8.74 -28.58
C HIS A 231 40.36 8.28 -28.19
N LEU A 232 40.26 7.07 -27.64
CA LEU A 232 39.01 6.49 -27.16
C LEU A 232 38.49 7.26 -25.91
N PRO A 233 37.30 7.91 -25.94
CA PRO A 233 36.83 8.74 -24.82
C PRO A 233 36.35 7.92 -23.62
N ASP A 234 36.50 8.47 -22.41
CA ASP A 234 36.06 7.84 -21.15
C ASP A 234 34.57 7.44 -21.15
N GLY A 235 33.72 8.23 -21.84
CA GLY A 235 32.30 7.91 -22.00
C GLY A 235 32.07 6.60 -22.78
N PHE A 236 32.91 6.32 -23.77
CA PHE A 236 32.87 5.09 -24.55
C PHE A 236 33.42 3.90 -23.74
N LEU A 237 34.56 4.07 -23.04
CA LEU A 237 35.10 3.05 -22.12
C LEU A 237 34.09 2.65 -21.04
N LYS A 238 33.34 3.59 -20.47
CA LYS A 238 32.23 3.30 -19.53
C LYS A 238 31.10 2.51 -20.18
N THR A 239 30.81 2.75 -21.45
CA THR A 239 29.76 2.03 -22.21
C THR A 239 30.20 0.61 -22.55
N LEU A 240 31.45 0.41 -22.99
CA LEU A 240 32.08 -0.91 -23.11
C LEU A 240 32.09 -1.68 -21.78
N GLY A 241 32.35 -1.02 -20.66
CA GLY A 241 32.27 -1.64 -19.33
C GLY A 241 30.88 -2.19 -19.01
N LYS A 242 29.82 -1.45 -19.39
CA LYS A 242 28.43 -1.93 -19.26
C LYS A 242 28.15 -3.11 -20.21
N ALA A 243 28.62 -3.06 -21.46
CA ALA A 243 28.47 -4.13 -22.43
C ALA A 243 29.16 -5.43 -21.96
N ALA A 244 30.42 -5.36 -21.51
CA ALA A 244 31.15 -6.51 -20.95
C ALA A 244 30.42 -7.14 -19.77
N THR A 245 29.86 -6.31 -18.88
CA THR A 245 29.08 -6.78 -17.72
C THR A 245 27.79 -7.49 -18.14
N ALA A 246 27.13 -7.02 -19.20
CA ALA A 246 25.95 -7.68 -19.77
C ALA A 246 26.31 -9.04 -20.38
N CYS A 247 27.40 -9.11 -21.16
CA CYS A 247 27.87 -10.35 -21.76
C CYS A 247 28.22 -11.41 -20.70
N ASP A 248 29.07 -11.06 -19.73
CA ASP A 248 29.49 -11.95 -18.63
C ASP A 248 28.29 -12.52 -17.85
N LYS A 249 27.29 -11.67 -17.54
CA LYS A 249 26.08 -12.09 -16.84
C LYS A 249 25.29 -13.13 -17.65
N LEU A 250 25.06 -12.88 -18.94
CA LEU A 250 24.28 -13.79 -19.79
C LEU A 250 25.05 -15.10 -20.07
N LEU A 251 26.37 -15.05 -20.24
CA LEU A 251 27.21 -16.24 -20.40
C LEU A 251 27.11 -17.15 -19.17
N LYS A 252 27.25 -16.59 -17.96
CA LYS A 252 27.07 -17.33 -16.68
C LYS A 252 25.67 -17.92 -16.54
N GLU A 253 24.64 -17.17 -16.92
CA GLU A 253 23.24 -17.60 -16.80
C GLU A 253 22.90 -18.71 -17.82
N GLY A 254 23.33 -18.59 -19.07
CA GLY A 254 23.15 -19.62 -20.08
C GLY A 254 23.99 -20.88 -19.83
N LEU A 255 25.20 -20.76 -19.27
CA LEU A 255 26.00 -21.92 -18.82
C LEU A 255 25.36 -22.68 -17.65
N LYS A 256 24.53 -22.00 -16.84
CA LYS A 256 23.71 -22.68 -15.83
C LYS A 256 22.56 -23.43 -16.50
N LEU A 257 21.87 -22.80 -17.45
CA LEU A 257 20.72 -23.40 -18.15
C LEU A 257 21.10 -24.53 -19.10
N SER A 258 22.30 -24.51 -19.71
CA SER A 258 22.78 -25.60 -20.59
C SER A 258 23.05 -26.93 -19.86
N LYS A 259 23.04 -26.93 -18.53
CA LYS A 259 23.16 -28.14 -17.69
C LYS A 259 21.80 -28.77 -17.35
N GLU A 260 20.69 -28.10 -17.67
CA GLU A 260 19.34 -28.59 -17.40
C GLU A 260 18.90 -29.64 -18.43
N ARG A 261 18.32 -30.75 -17.97
CA ARG A 261 17.96 -31.89 -18.84
C ARG A 261 16.66 -31.66 -19.63
N GLY A 262 16.70 -31.97 -20.93
CA GLY A 262 15.51 -31.94 -21.80
C GLY A 262 15.29 -30.61 -22.52
N LEU A 263 16.38 -29.97 -22.97
CA LEU A 263 16.39 -28.72 -23.74
C LEU A 263 16.93 -28.90 -25.17
N ALA A 264 16.88 -30.11 -25.72
CA ALA A 264 17.52 -30.48 -27.00
C ALA A 264 17.17 -29.52 -28.16
N GLU A 265 15.91 -29.11 -28.27
CA GLU A 265 15.42 -28.16 -29.29
C GLU A 265 16.02 -26.75 -29.20
N LYS A 266 16.51 -26.35 -28.01
CA LYS A 266 17.09 -25.02 -27.74
C LYS A 266 18.60 -25.05 -27.51
N GLU A 267 19.20 -26.22 -27.36
CA GLU A 267 20.63 -26.38 -27.08
C GLU A 267 21.51 -25.79 -28.20
N GLY A 268 21.15 -26.01 -29.47
CA GLY A 268 21.88 -25.44 -30.61
C GLY A 268 21.86 -23.91 -30.64
N ALA A 269 20.69 -23.30 -30.39
CA ALA A 269 20.54 -21.85 -30.34
C ALA A 269 21.31 -21.22 -29.16
N LEU A 270 21.26 -21.85 -27.97
CA LEU A 270 22.04 -21.42 -26.81
C LEU A 270 23.57 -21.52 -27.08
N LYS A 271 24.04 -22.62 -27.69
CA LYS A 271 25.47 -22.79 -28.01
C LYS A 271 25.98 -21.76 -29.01
N ALA A 272 25.23 -21.49 -30.07
CA ALA A 272 25.59 -20.47 -31.06
C ALA A 272 25.68 -19.08 -30.41
N ALA A 273 24.65 -18.67 -29.67
CA ALA A 273 24.63 -17.36 -29.01
C ALA A 273 25.67 -17.24 -27.87
N TYR A 274 26.03 -18.34 -27.19
CA TYR A 274 27.13 -18.37 -26.24
C TYR A 274 28.48 -18.11 -26.94
N ALA A 275 28.70 -18.69 -28.12
CA ALA A 275 29.91 -18.44 -28.92
C ALA A 275 29.99 -16.97 -29.39
N ASP A 276 28.88 -16.42 -29.90
CA ASP A 276 28.77 -15.01 -30.31
C ASP A 276 29.16 -14.07 -29.15
N LEU A 277 28.58 -14.26 -27.95
CA LEU A 277 28.91 -13.43 -26.78
C LEU A 277 30.33 -13.63 -26.25
N THR A 278 30.89 -14.84 -26.33
CA THR A 278 32.27 -15.11 -25.92
C THR A 278 33.24 -14.36 -26.84
N LYS A 279 32.97 -14.35 -28.15
CA LYS A 279 33.70 -13.54 -29.14
C LYS A 279 33.61 -12.05 -28.81
N HIS A 280 32.40 -11.52 -28.59
CA HIS A 280 32.19 -10.12 -28.20
C HIS A 280 32.92 -9.75 -26.91
N GLN A 281 32.96 -10.64 -25.90
CA GLN A 281 33.70 -10.39 -24.67
C GLN A 281 35.21 -10.26 -24.93
N SER A 282 35.80 -11.14 -25.76
CA SER A 282 37.21 -11.03 -26.14
C SER A 282 37.52 -9.75 -26.93
N GLN A 283 36.59 -9.34 -27.81
CA GLN A 283 36.70 -8.09 -28.58
C GLN A 283 36.61 -6.86 -27.67
N ILE A 284 35.72 -6.82 -26.68
CA ILE A 284 35.61 -5.70 -25.74
C ILE A 284 36.87 -5.55 -24.89
N GLU A 285 37.47 -6.66 -24.42
CA GLU A 285 38.73 -6.58 -23.67
C GLU A 285 39.91 -6.16 -24.56
N HIS A 286 39.91 -6.52 -25.85
CA HIS A 286 40.87 -5.99 -26.82
C HIS A 286 40.76 -4.46 -26.94
N VAL A 287 39.55 -3.92 -27.16
CA VAL A 287 39.33 -2.46 -27.25
C VAL A 287 39.72 -1.75 -25.95
N LYS A 288 39.42 -2.32 -24.78
CA LYS A 288 39.83 -1.73 -23.48
C LYS A 288 41.35 -1.67 -23.31
N THR A 289 42.06 -2.71 -23.76
CA THR A 289 43.50 -2.88 -23.57
C THR A 289 44.29 -2.01 -24.54
N TRP A 290 43.96 -2.10 -25.82
CA TRP A 290 44.73 -1.50 -26.92
C TRP A 290 44.15 -0.16 -27.39
N LYS A 291 42.92 0.19 -26.98
CA LYS A 291 42.18 1.40 -27.39
C LYS A 291 41.84 1.46 -28.89
N GLU A 292 41.96 0.34 -29.59
CA GLU A 292 41.71 0.18 -31.03
C GLU A 292 40.55 -0.81 -31.27
N LEU A 293 39.92 -0.73 -32.44
CA LEU A 293 38.83 -1.62 -32.82
C LEU A 293 39.37 -2.93 -33.43
N PRO A 294 38.90 -4.11 -32.98
CA PRO A 294 39.41 -5.39 -33.49
C PRO A 294 38.96 -5.61 -34.94
N ASN A 295 39.93 -5.89 -35.81
CA ASN A 295 39.78 -6.12 -37.26
C ASN A 295 39.34 -4.88 -38.07
N SER A 296 39.75 -3.66 -37.69
CA SER A 296 39.58 -2.47 -38.53
C SER A 296 40.91 -1.87 -38.96
N ASP A 297 41.21 -1.93 -40.26
CA ASP A 297 42.39 -1.27 -40.88
C ASP A 297 42.17 0.25 -41.12
N GLY A 298 41.03 0.79 -40.69
CA GLY A 298 40.63 2.18 -40.89
C GLY A 298 40.71 3.03 -39.62
N PRO A 299 40.69 4.37 -39.75
CA PRO A 299 40.74 5.28 -38.60
C PRO A 299 39.57 5.09 -37.64
N LEU A 300 39.82 5.32 -36.36
CA LEU A 300 38.84 5.24 -35.28
C LEU A 300 37.75 6.32 -35.46
N THR A 301 36.63 5.96 -36.10
CA THR A 301 35.50 6.88 -36.33
C THR A 301 34.33 6.58 -35.41
N LYS A 302 33.49 7.61 -35.14
CA LYS A 302 32.24 7.46 -34.39
C LYS A 302 31.35 6.38 -35.01
N GLY A 303 31.24 6.34 -36.33
CA GLY A 303 30.44 5.34 -37.05
C GLY A 303 30.92 3.90 -36.85
N ALA A 304 32.24 3.66 -36.86
CA ALA A 304 32.79 2.34 -36.58
C ALA A 304 32.52 1.89 -35.12
N LEU A 305 32.64 2.82 -34.17
CA LEU A 305 32.36 2.56 -32.75
C LEU A 305 30.87 2.32 -32.47
N ASP A 306 29.98 3.11 -33.10
CA ASP A 306 28.53 2.94 -32.99
C ASP A 306 28.10 1.58 -33.56
N ASN A 307 28.61 1.19 -34.74
CA ASN A 307 28.34 -0.11 -35.35
C ASN A 307 28.81 -1.28 -34.45
N PHE A 308 30.03 -1.20 -33.92
CA PHE A 308 30.58 -2.21 -33.00
C PHE A 308 29.69 -2.41 -31.76
N LEU A 309 29.23 -1.32 -31.13
CA LEU A 309 28.31 -1.40 -30.00
C LEU A 309 26.91 -1.91 -30.38
N LEU A 310 26.41 -1.57 -31.57
CA LEU A 310 25.11 -2.02 -32.07
C LEU A 310 25.09 -3.54 -32.34
N ASP A 311 26.16 -4.10 -32.89
CA ASP A 311 26.27 -5.54 -33.12
C ASP A 311 26.34 -6.31 -31.78
N ILE A 312 27.14 -5.85 -30.81
CA ILE A 312 27.14 -6.40 -29.45
C ILE A 312 25.74 -6.34 -28.83
N ALA A 313 25.05 -5.20 -28.93
CA ALA A 313 23.72 -5.01 -28.35
C ALA A 313 22.66 -5.93 -28.98
N ARG A 314 22.75 -6.16 -30.30
CA ARG A 314 21.86 -7.07 -31.05
C ARG A 314 22.02 -8.51 -30.57
N ASP A 315 23.25 -9.01 -30.44
CA ASP A 315 23.50 -10.38 -30.02
C ASP A 315 23.21 -10.61 -28.52
N VAL A 316 23.45 -9.59 -27.68
CA VAL A 316 23.04 -9.59 -26.27
C VAL A 316 21.51 -9.71 -26.12
N ASP A 317 20.71 -8.97 -26.90
CA ASP A 317 19.25 -9.10 -26.86
C ASP A 317 18.78 -10.45 -27.40
N LYS A 318 19.32 -10.91 -28.53
CA LYS A 318 19.07 -12.24 -29.13
C LYS A 318 19.27 -13.35 -28.09
N TYR A 319 20.40 -13.36 -27.38
CA TYR A 319 20.68 -14.39 -26.40
C TYR A 319 19.81 -14.30 -25.14
N ASN A 320 19.53 -13.08 -24.67
CA ASN A 320 18.63 -12.86 -23.54
C ASN A 320 17.20 -13.40 -23.82
N ARG A 321 16.70 -13.26 -25.06
CA ARG A 321 15.41 -13.85 -25.47
C ARG A 321 15.41 -15.39 -25.40
N GLU A 322 16.47 -16.05 -25.84
CA GLU A 322 16.60 -17.51 -25.76
C GLU A 322 16.69 -17.99 -24.30
N ILE A 323 17.43 -17.28 -23.45
CA ILE A 323 17.51 -17.54 -22.00
C ILE A 323 16.13 -17.45 -21.34
N GLU A 324 15.33 -16.41 -21.64
CA GLU A 324 13.96 -16.29 -21.09
C GLU A 324 12.99 -17.32 -21.66
N SER A 325 13.13 -17.71 -22.94
CA SER A 325 12.35 -18.81 -23.54
C SER A 325 12.57 -20.12 -22.79
N VAL A 326 13.84 -20.48 -22.53
CA VAL A 326 14.22 -21.69 -21.79
C VAL A 326 13.72 -21.66 -20.34
N LYS A 327 13.82 -20.53 -19.65
CA LYS A 327 13.22 -20.36 -18.31
C LYS A 327 11.69 -20.55 -18.33
N GLY A 328 11.02 -20.16 -19.40
CA GLY A 328 9.59 -20.39 -19.61
C GLY A 328 9.24 -21.87 -19.64
N ILE A 329 9.96 -22.64 -20.45
CA ILE A 329 9.81 -24.11 -20.60
C ILE A 329 10.02 -24.82 -19.25
N LEU A 330 11.11 -24.51 -18.54
CA LEU A 330 11.42 -25.12 -17.24
C LEU A 330 10.33 -24.84 -16.19
N LYS A 331 9.81 -23.60 -16.12
CA LYS A 331 8.70 -23.24 -15.22
C LYS A 331 7.40 -23.96 -15.57
N ALA A 332 7.09 -24.12 -16.85
CA ALA A 332 5.91 -24.87 -17.29
C ALA A 332 6.02 -26.35 -16.87
N ARG A 333 7.18 -26.98 -17.09
CA ARG A 333 7.45 -28.37 -16.68
C ARG A 333 7.36 -28.56 -15.16
N GLN A 334 7.90 -27.64 -14.36
CA GLN A 334 7.77 -27.68 -12.90
C GLN A 334 6.31 -27.59 -12.42
N ARG A 335 5.47 -26.80 -13.10
CA ARG A 335 4.03 -26.72 -12.79
C ARG A 335 3.31 -28.03 -13.10
N MET A 336 3.57 -28.64 -14.26
CA MET A 336 2.99 -29.94 -14.63
C MET A 336 3.44 -31.04 -13.65
N ALA A 337 4.73 -31.15 -13.36
CA ALA A 337 5.24 -32.13 -12.40
C ALA A 337 4.63 -31.96 -10.99
N LYS A 338 4.38 -30.72 -10.54
CA LYS A 338 3.70 -30.46 -9.26
C LYS A 338 2.20 -30.82 -9.30
N ALA A 339 1.53 -30.64 -10.44
CA ALA A 339 0.14 -31.08 -10.60
C ALA A 339 0.04 -32.61 -10.53
N THR A 340 0.86 -33.33 -11.30
CA THR A 340 0.89 -34.81 -11.30
C THR A 340 1.31 -35.38 -9.94
N ALA A 341 2.25 -34.76 -9.23
CA ALA A 341 2.62 -35.17 -7.88
C ALA A 341 1.47 -35.00 -6.87
N ASN A 342 0.65 -33.96 -7.00
CA ASN A 342 -0.55 -33.79 -6.18
C ASN A 342 -1.64 -34.82 -6.52
N GLU A 343 -1.80 -35.20 -7.79
CA GLU A 343 -2.73 -36.27 -8.21
C GLU A 343 -2.29 -37.65 -7.69
N GLN A 344 -0.99 -37.94 -7.69
CA GLN A 344 -0.42 -39.22 -7.22
C GLN A 344 -0.33 -39.33 -5.69
N ALA A 345 -0.36 -38.22 -4.95
CA ALA A 345 -0.33 -38.21 -3.49
C ALA A 345 -1.70 -38.47 -2.84
N GLY A 346 -2.73 -38.77 -3.63
CA GLY A 346 -4.07 -39.14 -3.17
C GLY A 346 -4.11 -40.51 -2.50
N ASN A 347 -3.58 -40.61 -1.26
CA ASN A 347 -3.92 -41.72 -0.37
C ASN A 347 -5.42 -41.65 -0.06
N PHE A 348 -6.19 -42.58 -0.64
CA PHE A 348 -7.61 -42.76 -0.32
C PHE A 348 -7.73 -43.39 1.08
N THR A 349 -7.76 -42.54 2.11
CA THR A 349 -8.32 -42.91 3.42
C THR A 349 -9.85 -42.96 3.31
N ASN A 350 -10.51 -43.79 4.11
CA ASN A 350 -11.98 -43.84 4.19
C ASN A 350 -12.60 -42.63 4.92
N GLU A 351 -11.83 -41.55 5.10
CA GLU A 351 -12.18 -40.40 5.93
C GLU A 351 -12.25 -39.13 5.08
N SER A 352 -13.37 -38.42 5.16
CA SER A 352 -13.60 -37.21 4.38
C SER A 352 -12.67 -36.08 4.84
N GLN A 353 -11.79 -35.61 3.94
CA GLN A 353 -10.94 -34.44 4.18
C GLN A 353 -11.76 -33.18 4.50
N LEU A 354 -12.97 -33.06 3.94
CA LEU A 354 -13.90 -31.98 4.27
C LEU A 354 -14.43 -32.12 5.71
N ALA A 355 -14.74 -33.33 6.17
CA ALA A 355 -15.19 -33.55 7.54
C ALA A 355 -14.08 -33.21 8.56
N ALA A 356 -12.84 -33.64 8.30
CA ALA A 356 -11.69 -33.28 9.13
C ALA A 356 -11.49 -31.75 9.18
N LEU A 357 -11.55 -31.06 8.04
CA LEU A 357 -11.48 -29.59 7.98
C LEU A 357 -12.60 -28.91 8.81
N LEU A 358 -13.85 -29.34 8.62
CA LEU A 358 -15.01 -28.78 9.30
C LEU A 358 -14.93 -28.95 10.82
N LEU A 359 -14.52 -30.12 11.30
CA LEU A 359 -14.46 -30.43 12.73
C LEU A 359 -13.19 -29.85 13.40
N GLU A 360 -12.01 -30.12 12.86
CA GLU A 360 -10.73 -29.83 13.53
C GLU A 360 -10.27 -28.38 13.35
N GLN A 361 -10.56 -27.76 12.19
CA GLN A 361 -10.04 -26.42 11.86
C GLN A 361 -11.11 -25.34 11.94
N LEU A 362 -12.37 -25.67 11.71
CA LEU A 362 -13.46 -24.69 11.64
C LEU A 362 -14.35 -24.71 12.89
N PHE A 363 -14.79 -25.87 13.37
CA PHE A 363 -15.57 -25.99 14.61
C PHE A 363 -14.73 -25.75 15.86
N ALA A 364 -13.65 -26.52 16.04
CA ALA A 364 -12.84 -26.49 17.27
C ALA A 364 -12.22 -25.11 17.56
N TRP A 365 -12.02 -24.29 16.52
CA TRP A 365 -11.51 -22.91 16.63
C TRP A 365 -12.61 -21.84 16.61
N GLY A 366 -13.88 -22.22 16.61
CA GLY A 366 -15.03 -21.31 16.63
C GLY A 366 -15.21 -20.48 15.36
N ALA A 367 -14.65 -20.90 14.23
CA ALA A 367 -14.78 -20.21 12.95
C ALA A 367 -16.10 -20.51 12.22
N MET A 368 -16.77 -21.61 12.54
CA MET A 368 -18.10 -21.97 12.04
C MET A 368 -19.01 -22.49 13.16
N SER A 369 -20.31 -22.23 13.02
CA SER A 369 -21.34 -22.80 13.91
C SER A 369 -21.64 -24.26 13.54
N PRO A 370 -22.15 -25.08 14.48
CA PRO A 370 -22.50 -26.48 14.18
C PRO A 370 -23.64 -26.58 13.14
N GLN A 371 -24.53 -25.59 13.08
CA GLN A 371 -25.58 -25.52 12.04
C GLN A 371 -24.98 -25.34 10.65
N LEU A 372 -24.02 -24.42 10.48
CA LEU A 372 -23.37 -24.18 9.20
C LEU A 372 -22.53 -25.40 8.75
N ILE A 373 -21.93 -26.11 9.70
CA ILE A 373 -21.21 -27.37 9.42
C ILE A 373 -22.17 -28.46 8.94
N GLN A 374 -23.32 -28.61 9.59
CA GLN A 374 -24.34 -29.58 9.17
C GLN A 374 -24.89 -29.24 7.79
N GLU A 375 -25.14 -27.96 7.50
CA GLU A 375 -25.58 -27.46 6.20
C GLU A 375 -24.55 -27.76 5.09
N ILE A 376 -23.28 -27.39 5.29
CA ILE A 376 -22.19 -27.65 4.33
C ILE A 376 -22.01 -29.16 4.10
N ALA A 377 -22.05 -29.97 5.17
CA ALA A 377 -21.92 -31.42 5.04
C ALA A 377 -23.12 -32.05 4.29
N ALA A 378 -24.34 -31.59 4.56
CA ALA A 378 -25.55 -32.07 3.88
C ALA A 378 -25.64 -31.62 2.42
N LEU A 379 -25.04 -30.48 2.05
CA LEU A 379 -24.88 -30.08 0.65
C LEU A 379 -23.80 -30.93 -0.03
N ALA A 380 -22.63 -31.10 0.59
CA ALA A 380 -21.55 -31.91 0.03
C ALA A 380 -21.95 -33.38 -0.22
N VAL A 381 -22.79 -33.98 0.63
CA VAL A 381 -23.36 -35.32 0.38
C VAL A 381 -24.27 -35.32 -0.85
N ARG A 382 -25.21 -34.36 -0.95
CA ARG A 382 -26.11 -34.22 -2.12
C ARG A 382 -25.34 -33.97 -3.42
N ASP A 383 -24.29 -33.16 -3.38
CA ASP A 383 -23.45 -32.86 -4.54
C ASP A 383 -22.62 -34.08 -4.98
N LEU A 384 -22.20 -34.93 -4.04
CA LEU A 384 -21.56 -36.21 -4.31
C LEU A 384 -22.55 -37.21 -4.93
N GLU A 385 -23.75 -37.35 -4.38
CA GLU A 385 -24.82 -38.19 -4.92
C GLU A 385 -25.18 -37.77 -6.35
N ALA A 386 -25.38 -36.46 -6.58
CA ALA A 386 -25.61 -35.91 -7.92
C ALA A 386 -24.41 -36.12 -8.86
N SER A 387 -23.17 -36.02 -8.38
CA SER A 387 -21.97 -36.29 -9.20
C SER A 387 -21.82 -37.77 -9.56
N ILE A 388 -22.29 -38.69 -8.71
CA ILE A 388 -22.33 -40.13 -8.98
C ILE A 388 -23.37 -40.42 -10.08
N GLU A 389 -24.58 -39.87 -9.96
CA GLU A 389 -25.66 -40.05 -10.94
C GLU A 389 -25.28 -39.48 -12.33
N ASN A 390 -24.68 -38.29 -12.37
CA ASN A 390 -24.28 -37.63 -13.61
C ASN A 390 -22.90 -38.08 -14.14
N GLY A 391 -22.16 -38.90 -13.40
CA GLY A 391 -20.80 -39.35 -13.74
C GLY A 391 -19.76 -38.24 -13.87
N GLN A 392 -20.04 -37.02 -13.36
CA GLN A 392 -19.20 -35.83 -13.52
C GLN A 392 -19.24 -34.95 -12.27
N VAL A 393 -18.09 -34.33 -11.95
CA VAL A 393 -17.99 -33.32 -10.89
C VAL A 393 -18.72 -32.04 -11.32
N LEU A 394 -19.58 -31.50 -10.45
CA LEU A 394 -20.32 -30.26 -10.69
C LEU A 394 -19.37 -29.11 -11.10
N GLY A 395 -19.67 -28.47 -12.22
CA GLY A 395 -18.76 -27.53 -12.89
C GLY A 395 -18.57 -26.22 -12.15
N ASP A 396 -19.59 -25.77 -11.42
CA ASP A 396 -19.59 -24.62 -10.52
C ASP A 396 -18.72 -24.87 -9.27
N LEU A 397 -18.84 -26.03 -8.62
CA LEU A 397 -17.94 -26.43 -7.53
C LEU A 397 -16.48 -26.48 -8.00
N ARG A 398 -16.21 -26.97 -9.22
CA ARG A 398 -14.87 -26.92 -9.83
C ARG A 398 -14.38 -25.49 -10.04
N VAL A 399 -15.27 -24.57 -10.42
CA VAL A 399 -14.95 -23.14 -10.55
C VAL A 399 -14.65 -22.50 -9.18
N LEU A 400 -15.42 -22.82 -8.14
CA LEU A 400 -15.21 -22.32 -6.77
C LEU A 400 -13.90 -22.87 -6.18
N ALA A 401 -13.62 -24.16 -6.36
CA ALA A 401 -12.34 -24.76 -5.96
C ALA A 401 -11.14 -24.10 -6.68
N GLY A 402 -11.32 -23.66 -7.92
CA GLY A 402 -10.31 -22.96 -8.73
C GLY A 402 -9.91 -21.56 -8.22
N ILE A 403 -10.69 -20.94 -7.33
CA ILE A 403 -10.50 -19.57 -6.83
C ILE A 403 -9.10 -19.38 -6.24
N GLY A 404 -8.44 -18.27 -6.60
CA GLY A 404 -7.07 -17.98 -6.15
C GLY A 404 -6.02 -18.96 -6.67
N THR A 405 -6.30 -19.67 -7.78
CA THR A 405 -5.48 -20.79 -8.29
C THR A 405 -5.41 -21.93 -7.28
N ASN A 406 -6.57 -22.53 -6.98
CA ASN A 406 -6.72 -23.57 -5.95
C ASN A 406 -6.19 -23.11 -4.58
N GLY A 407 -6.54 -21.88 -4.17
CA GLY A 407 -6.10 -21.26 -2.91
C GLY A 407 -4.62 -20.85 -2.82
N ALA A 408 -3.79 -21.14 -3.84
CA ALA A 408 -2.35 -20.83 -3.82
C ALA A 408 -2.04 -19.34 -3.66
N TYR A 409 -2.93 -18.46 -4.13
CA TYR A 409 -2.83 -17.01 -4.01
C TYR A 409 -4.01 -16.43 -3.21
N LYS A 410 -3.93 -16.51 -1.87
CA LYS A 410 -4.96 -16.00 -0.95
C LYS A 410 -5.45 -14.58 -1.28
N ASN A 411 -4.55 -13.68 -1.66
CA ASN A 411 -4.87 -12.29 -2.03
C ASN A 411 -5.69 -12.16 -3.34
N LYS A 412 -5.74 -13.20 -4.17
CA LYS A 412 -6.53 -13.26 -5.40
C LYS A 412 -7.91 -13.87 -5.18
N CYS A 413 -8.10 -14.66 -4.11
CA CYS A 413 -9.37 -15.36 -3.85
C CYS A 413 -10.57 -14.42 -3.82
N HIS A 414 -10.45 -13.26 -3.16
CA HIS A 414 -11.53 -12.26 -3.13
C HIS A 414 -11.87 -11.72 -4.52
N ALA A 415 -10.88 -11.39 -5.35
CA ALA A 415 -11.12 -10.88 -6.70
C ALA A 415 -11.76 -11.94 -7.60
N ASP A 416 -11.26 -13.18 -7.55
CA ASP A 416 -11.82 -14.30 -8.31
C ASP A 416 -13.26 -14.64 -7.86
N LEU A 417 -13.56 -14.53 -6.56
CA LEU A 417 -14.91 -14.69 -6.02
C LEU A 417 -15.84 -13.56 -6.46
N MET A 418 -15.41 -12.29 -6.35
CA MET A 418 -16.23 -11.14 -6.75
C MET A 418 -16.63 -11.22 -8.22
N ASN A 419 -15.71 -11.58 -9.12
CA ASN A 419 -16.00 -11.82 -10.54
C ASN A 419 -17.10 -12.89 -10.78
N LYS A 420 -17.38 -13.74 -9.78
CA LYS A 420 -18.43 -14.78 -9.82
C LYS A 420 -19.74 -14.39 -9.14
N VAL A 421 -19.73 -13.44 -8.21
CA VAL A 421 -20.95 -13.01 -7.49
C VAL A 421 -21.47 -11.64 -7.91
N GLU A 422 -20.65 -10.80 -8.54
CA GLU A 422 -21.01 -9.44 -8.97
C GLU A 422 -22.24 -9.42 -9.89
N HIS A 423 -22.34 -10.38 -10.82
CA HIS A 423 -23.48 -10.51 -11.73
C HIS A 423 -24.73 -11.17 -11.12
N LEU A 424 -24.64 -11.71 -9.89
CA LEU A 424 -25.79 -12.28 -9.17
C LEU A 424 -26.61 -11.19 -8.46
N SER A 425 -25.98 -10.06 -8.14
CA SER A 425 -26.62 -8.92 -7.47
C SER A 425 -27.06 -7.87 -8.49
N GLN A 426 -28.38 -7.70 -8.62
CA GLN A 426 -29.02 -6.58 -9.32
C GLN A 426 -29.10 -5.30 -8.45
N LEU A 427 -28.59 -5.33 -7.21
CA LEU A 427 -28.62 -4.17 -6.30
C LEU A 427 -27.76 -3.00 -6.85
N PRO A 428 -28.10 -1.75 -6.55
CA PRO A 428 -27.36 -0.59 -7.03
C PRO A 428 -25.95 -0.51 -6.43
N GLU A 429 -24.99 -0.05 -7.24
CA GLU A 429 -23.63 0.29 -6.80
C GLU A 429 -23.64 1.32 -5.65
N PRO A 430 -22.81 1.16 -4.60
CA PRO A 430 -22.75 2.13 -3.51
C PRO A 430 -22.39 3.54 -3.98
N PHE A 431 -23.24 4.51 -3.63
CA PHE A 431 -23.00 5.92 -3.90
C PHE A 431 -21.72 6.40 -3.23
N ARG A 432 -20.85 7.05 -4.02
CA ARG A 432 -19.50 7.43 -3.58
C ARG A 432 -19.46 8.88 -3.10
N VAL A 433 -19.23 9.09 -1.81
CA VAL A 433 -19.17 10.40 -1.18
C VAL A 433 -17.88 10.57 -0.37
N ARG A 434 -17.30 11.77 -0.37
CA ARG A 434 -16.16 12.10 0.52
C ARG A 434 -16.70 12.44 1.90
N VAL A 435 -16.28 11.66 2.89
CA VAL A 435 -16.65 11.88 4.30
C VAL A 435 -15.40 12.31 5.06
N PRO A 436 -15.45 13.41 5.84
CA PRO A 436 -14.35 13.80 6.70
C PRO A 436 -14.32 12.91 7.95
N PHE A 437 -13.16 12.35 8.27
CA PHE A 437 -12.91 11.57 9.49
C PHE A 437 -11.82 12.25 10.34
N ALA A 438 -11.63 11.74 11.55
CA ALA A 438 -10.53 12.13 12.43
C ALA A 438 -9.17 11.78 11.79
N LEU A 439 -8.12 12.53 12.16
CA LEU A 439 -6.76 12.19 11.73
C LEU A 439 -6.34 10.83 12.34
N PRO A 440 -5.58 10.00 11.61
CA PRO A 440 -4.87 10.31 10.36
C PRO A 440 -5.70 10.13 9.07
N PHE A 441 -6.96 9.71 9.14
CA PHE A 441 -7.75 9.34 7.95
C PHE A 441 -8.20 10.54 7.10
N GLY A 442 -8.51 11.68 7.73
CA GLY A 442 -8.88 12.90 7.02
C GLY A 442 -10.11 12.70 6.12
N GLU A 443 -10.14 13.34 4.95
CA GLU A 443 -11.20 13.09 3.97
C GLU A 443 -10.99 11.76 3.23
N SER A 444 -11.93 10.82 3.40
CA SER A 444 -11.90 9.52 2.74
C SER A 444 -13.14 9.32 1.87
N LEU A 445 -12.97 8.68 0.71
CA LEU A 445 -14.09 8.27 -0.13
C LEU A 445 -14.79 7.07 0.52
N GLN A 446 -16.11 7.13 0.67
CA GLN A 446 -16.95 6.09 1.26
C GLN A 446 -18.02 5.66 0.26
N GLY A 447 -18.51 4.42 0.38
CA GLY A 447 -19.70 3.94 -0.32
C GLY A 447 -20.88 3.90 0.63
N MET A 448 -22.05 4.36 0.19
CA MET A 448 -23.31 4.29 0.93
C MET A 448 -24.38 3.66 0.03
N LEU A 449 -25.16 2.70 0.54
CA LEU A 449 -26.35 2.22 -0.16
C LEU A 449 -27.48 3.22 0.11
N LEU A 450 -27.89 3.96 -0.93
CA LEU A 450 -28.90 5.00 -0.81
C LEU A 450 -30.31 4.39 -0.71
N PRO A 451 -31.09 4.69 0.35
CA PRO A 451 -32.47 4.21 0.49
C PRO A 451 -33.32 4.29 -0.78
N HIS A 452 -33.36 5.42 -1.51
CA HIS A 452 -34.19 5.52 -2.73
C HIS A 452 -33.78 4.57 -3.86
N GLN A 453 -32.46 4.34 -4.02
CA GLN A 453 -31.96 3.44 -5.06
C GLN A 453 -32.20 1.99 -4.69
N LEU A 454 -31.96 1.64 -3.42
CA LEU A 454 -32.18 0.29 -2.91
C LEU A 454 -33.67 -0.08 -2.91
N PHE A 455 -34.54 0.82 -2.44
CA PHE A 455 -35.99 0.67 -2.46
C PHE A 455 -36.53 0.45 -3.89
N ALA A 456 -36.10 1.26 -4.86
CA ALA A 456 -36.49 1.11 -6.26
C ALA A 456 -36.01 -0.21 -6.88
N SER A 457 -34.79 -0.66 -6.55
CA SER A 457 -34.26 -1.95 -7.00
C SER A 457 -34.97 -3.13 -6.35
N LEU A 458 -35.28 -3.07 -5.04
CA LEU A 458 -36.07 -4.10 -4.36
C LEU A 458 -37.44 -4.28 -5.02
N TRP A 459 -38.16 -3.19 -5.28
CA TRP A 459 -39.45 -3.22 -5.96
C TRP A 459 -39.38 -3.83 -7.37
N ARG A 460 -38.39 -3.41 -8.18
CA ARG A 460 -38.28 -3.78 -9.60
C ARG A 460 -37.65 -5.15 -9.82
N ASP A 461 -36.58 -5.45 -9.09
CA ASP A 461 -35.66 -6.56 -9.36
C ASP A 461 -35.84 -7.74 -8.37
N TYR A 462 -36.51 -7.51 -7.22
CA TYR A 462 -36.68 -8.50 -6.14
C TYR A 462 -38.11 -8.53 -5.56
N PRO A 463 -39.14 -8.81 -6.36
CA PRO A 463 -40.55 -8.70 -5.94
C PRO A 463 -40.92 -9.54 -4.71
N GLU A 464 -40.33 -10.73 -4.52
CA GLU A 464 -40.57 -11.53 -3.31
C GLU A 464 -39.93 -10.92 -2.06
N THR A 465 -38.71 -10.39 -2.17
CA THR A 465 -38.06 -9.67 -1.06
C THR A 465 -38.82 -8.38 -0.73
N TRP A 466 -39.33 -7.68 -1.75
CA TRP A 466 -40.18 -6.51 -1.57
C TRP A 466 -41.47 -6.85 -0.81
N ARG A 467 -42.16 -7.92 -1.22
CA ARG A 467 -43.38 -8.41 -0.57
C ARG A 467 -43.10 -8.89 0.86
N LEU A 468 -41.98 -9.54 1.11
CA LEU A 468 -41.60 -9.96 2.46
C LEU A 468 -41.27 -8.74 3.35
N SER A 469 -40.40 -7.86 2.87
CA SER A 469 -39.63 -6.96 3.74
C SER A 469 -40.01 -5.47 3.65
N VAL A 470 -40.77 -5.05 2.63
CA VAL A 470 -41.12 -3.64 2.43
C VAL A 470 -42.64 -3.40 2.45
N LEU A 471 -43.39 -4.12 1.61
CA LEU A 471 -44.85 -3.95 1.48
C LEU A 471 -45.50 -5.29 1.12
N PRO A 472 -46.02 -6.04 2.11
CA PRO A 472 -46.68 -7.33 1.86
C PRO A 472 -47.93 -7.23 0.99
N ASP A 473 -48.79 -6.26 1.31
CA ASP A 473 -50.03 -5.98 0.61
C ASP A 473 -50.61 -4.62 1.04
N GLU A 474 -51.53 -4.08 0.25
CA GLU A 474 -52.16 -2.78 0.50
C GLU A 474 -53.08 -2.79 1.75
N GLN A 475 -53.68 -3.93 2.11
CA GLN A 475 -54.56 -4.03 3.27
C GLN A 475 -53.77 -3.93 4.58
N THR A 476 -52.60 -4.58 4.65
CA THR A 476 -51.63 -4.45 5.74
C THR A 476 -51.18 -2.99 5.90
N LEU A 477 -50.97 -2.29 4.78
CA LEU A 477 -50.61 -0.87 4.79
C LEU A 477 -51.72 0.03 5.34
N GLN A 478 -52.96 -0.13 4.83
CA GLN A 478 -54.12 0.62 5.30
C GLN A 478 -54.43 0.34 6.78
N ARG A 479 -54.25 -0.91 7.24
CA ARG A 479 -54.36 -1.31 8.66
C ARG A 479 -53.34 -0.59 9.54
N PHE A 480 -52.07 -0.56 9.14
CA PHE A 480 -51.03 0.16 9.89
C PHE A 480 -51.40 1.63 10.07
N TRP A 481 -51.67 2.34 8.97
CA TRP A 481 -51.97 3.77 9.04
C TRP A 481 -53.26 4.08 9.79
N SER A 482 -54.26 3.19 9.74
CA SER A 482 -55.49 3.34 10.53
C SER A 482 -55.24 3.09 12.03
N ALA A 483 -54.35 2.16 12.39
CA ALA A 483 -54.01 1.86 13.78
C ALA A 483 -53.18 2.98 14.44
N VAL A 484 -52.29 3.64 13.70
CA VAL A 484 -51.50 4.76 14.23
C VAL A 484 -52.16 6.13 14.06
N ASP A 485 -53.30 6.24 13.36
CA ASP A 485 -53.89 7.54 12.99
C ASP A 485 -54.18 8.45 14.19
N SER A 486 -54.62 7.88 15.31
CA SER A 486 -54.89 8.60 16.57
C SER A 486 -53.68 8.69 17.51
N HIS A 487 -52.49 8.28 17.09
CA HIS A 487 -51.28 8.34 17.92
C HIS A 487 -50.82 9.80 18.10
N PRO A 488 -50.34 10.22 19.28
CA PRO A 488 -49.91 11.61 19.51
C PRO A 488 -48.83 12.11 18.52
N GLN A 489 -47.94 11.22 18.04
CA GLN A 489 -46.93 11.59 17.04
C GLN A 489 -47.51 11.87 15.64
N MET A 490 -48.79 11.55 15.39
CA MET A 490 -49.51 11.91 14.16
C MET A 490 -50.20 13.28 14.24
N GLU A 491 -50.24 13.91 15.43
CA GLU A 491 -50.76 15.26 15.58
C GLU A 491 -49.88 16.26 14.81
N SER A 492 -50.49 17.00 13.87
CA SER A 492 -49.79 17.89 12.93
C SER A 492 -48.68 17.22 12.09
N HIS A 493 -48.69 15.88 11.95
CA HIS A 493 -47.65 15.18 11.21
C HIS A 493 -47.80 15.42 9.68
N PRO A 494 -46.75 15.85 8.95
CA PRO A 494 -46.85 16.26 7.54
C PRO A 494 -47.39 15.21 6.57
N ILE A 495 -47.40 13.93 6.96
CA ILE A 495 -47.96 12.86 6.13
C ILE A 495 -49.48 12.98 5.94
N ARG A 496 -50.18 13.67 6.85
CA ARG A 496 -51.64 13.91 6.71
C ARG A 496 -51.98 14.85 5.56
N ASP A 497 -51.03 15.67 5.12
CA ASP A 497 -51.18 16.55 3.95
C ASP A 497 -50.96 15.81 2.62
N VAL A 498 -50.48 14.55 2.67
CA VAL A 498 -50.26 13.72 1.49
C VAL A 498 -51.56 12.98 1.13
N ALA A 499 -52.09 13.27 -0.05
CA ALA A 499 -53.25 12.56 -0.60
C ALA A 499 -53.02 11.04 -0.64
N ASP A 500 -54.03 10.28 -0.22
CA ASP A 500 -54.03 8.82 -0.19
C ASP A 500 -52.88 8.17 0.61
N TYR A 501 -52.28 8.86 1.59
CA TYR A 501 -51.11 8.31 2.32
C TYR A 501 -51.37 6.93 2.92
N LYS A 502 -52.59 6.70 3.44
CA LYS A 502 -52.99 5.42 4.05
C LYS A 502 -52.91 4.22 3.10
N SER A 503 -52.96 4.42 1.78
CA SER A 503 -52.90 3.36 0.76
C SER A 503 -51.65 3.44 -0.13
N LYS A 504 -50.89 4.54 -0.13
CA LYS A 504 -49.77 4.76 -1.07
C LYS A 504 -48.40 5.03 -0.44
N VAL A 505 -48.31 5.14 0.89
CA VAL A 505 -47.06 5.47 1.58
C VAL A 505 -46.58 4.30 2.44
N ALA A 506 -45.46 3.67 2.07
CA ALA A 506 -44.81 2.68 2.93
C ALA A 506 -44.26 3.35 4.22
N PRO A 507 -44.62 2.88 5.43
CA PRO A 507 -44.09 3.40 6.68
C PRO A 507 -42.68 2.84 6.91
N LEU A 508 -41.66 3.69 6.73
CA LEU A 508 -40.26 3.30 6.93
C LEU A 508 -39.75 3.72 8.31
N ALA A 509 -38.65 3.10 8.74
CA ALA A 509 -37.91 3.49 9.93
C ALA A 509 -36.40 3.40 9.67
N VAL A 510 -35.64 4.26 10.34
CA VAL A 510 -34.17 4.25 10.33
C VAL A 510 -33.70 3.75 11.69
N HIS A 511 -32.76 2.80 11.66
CA HIS A 511 -32.13 2.26 12.86
C HIS A 511 -30.62 2.48 12.80
N GLY A 512 -30.06 3.02 13.87
CA GLY A 512 -28.62 3.19 14.07
C GLY A 512 -28.22 2.68 15.44
N ASP A 513 -27.31 1.70 15.49
CA ASP A 513 -26.83 1.13 16.76
C ASP A 513 -25.32 0.84 16.73
N GLY A 514 -24.70 0.90 17.92
CA GLY A 514 -23.27 0.73 18.15
C GLY A 514 -22.91 -0.73 18.45
N VAL A 515 -22.65 -1.53 17.41
CA VAL A 515 -22.34 -2.95 17.58
C VAL A 515 -20.86 -3.22 17.90
N PRO A 516 -20.54 -4.22 18.75
CA PRO A 516 -19.17 -4.64 19.02
C PRO A 516 -18.60 -5.44 17.84
N VAL A 517 -17.60 -4.89 17.16
CA VAL A 517 -16.84 -5.58 16.11
C VAL A 517 -15.54 -6.13 16.67
N VAL A 518 -15.36 -7.44 16.59
CA VAL A 518 -14.15 -8.16 16.99
C VAL A 518 -13.27 -8.47 15.78
N GLY A 519 -11.95 -8.40 15.95
CA GLY A 519 -11.02 -8.88 14.94
C GLY A 519 -10.85 -10.40 15.03
N LEU A 520 -11.05 -11.14 13.93
CA LEU A 520 -10.75 -12.58 13.90
C LEU A 520 -9.30 -12.83 14.33
N GLY A 521 -9.11 -13.68 15.35
CA GLY A 521 -7.80 -13.96 15.95
C GLY A 521 -7.17 -12.79 16.71
N LYS A 522 -7.92 -11.76 17.10
CA LYS A 522 -7.40 -10.58 17.82
C LYS A 522 -8.21 -10.31 19.10
N GLY A 523 -7.52 -10.19 20.23
CA GLY A 523 -8.12 -9.90 21.54
C GLY A 523 -8.65 -8.46 21.70
N TRP A 524 -9.09 -7.80 20.64
CA TRP A 524 -9.73 -6.48 20.72
C TRP A 524 -11.16 -6.52 20.17
N SER A 525 -12.02 -5.72 20.80
CA SER A 525 -13.32 -5.29 20.28
C SER A 525 -13.31 -3.77 20.05
N LYS A 526 -14.05 -3.29 19.06
CA LYS A 526 -14.30 -1.87 18.78
C LYS A 526 -15.78 -1.68 18.45
N VAL A 527 -16.40 -0.64 19.02
CA VAL A 527 -17.76 -0.25 18.65
C VAL A 527 -17.76 0.34 17.24
N MET A 528 -18.64 -0.16 16.40
CA MET A 528 -18.95 0.35 15.07
C MET A 528 -20.43 0.72 15.03
N THR A 529 -20.75 2.00 14.84
CA THR A 529 -22.13 2.40 14.59
C THR A 529 -22.52 1.96 13.18
N MET A 530 -23.56 1.15 13.08
CA MET A 530 -24.16 0.67 11.83
C MET A 530 -25.51 1.33 11.62
N PHE A 531 -25.77 1.81 10.41
CA PHE A 531 -27.05 2.40 10.02
C PHE A 531 -27.76 1.52 9.00
N SER A 532 -29.06 1.36 9.22
CA SER A 532 -29.96 0.57 8.38
C SER A 532 -31.34 1.25 8.31
N TRP A 533 -32.16 0.85 7.34
CA TRP A 533 -33.57 1.19 7.28
C TRP A 533 -34.41 -0.06 7.06
N TYR A 534 -35.69 0.02 7.39
CA TYR A 534 -36.64 -1.09 7.24
C TYR A 534 -38.05 -0.55 7.08
N SER A 535 -38.98 -1.40 6.68
CA SER A 535 -40.42 -1.10 6.72
C SER A 535 -41.02 -1.53 8.05
N LEU A 536 -41.84 -0.67 8.67
CA LEU A 536 -42.59 -0.96 9.88
C LEU A 536 -43.70 -2.02 9.67
N ILE A 537 -44.00 -2.36 8.40
CA ILE A 537 -44.93 -3.42 8.01
C ILE A 537 -44.26 -4.61 7.33
N GLY A 538 -42.92 -4.66 7.32
CA GLY A 538 -42.17 -5.82 6.83
C GLY A 538 -42.42 -7.06 7.70
N GLN A 539 -42.62 -8.21 7.07
CA GLN A 539 -42.91 -9.50 7.72
C GLN A 539 -41.74 -10.46 7.51
N GLY A 540 -40.77 -10.46 8.42
CA GLY A 540 -39.62 -11.35 8.34
C GLY A 540 -38.76 -11.30 9.59
N GLN A 541 -37.70 -12.11 9.61
CA GLN A 541 -36.66 -12.02 10.64
C GLN A 541 -35.87 -10.72 10.47
N THR A 542 -35.19 -10.28 11.53
CA THR A 542 -34.36 -9.06 11.52
C THR A 542 -33.37 -8.99 10.34
N LYS A 543 -32.80 -10.13 9.92
CA LYS A 543 -31.88 -10.22 8.76
C LYS A 543 -32.56 -9.94 7.40
N GLU A 544 -33.87 -10.18 7.31
CA GLU A 544 -34.65 -10.10 6.07
C GLU A 544 -35.24 -8.69 5.87
N ILE A 545 -35.52 -7.98 6.97
CA ILE A 545 -36.17 -6.67 6.95
C ILE A 545 -35.21 -5.48 7.11
N LEU A 546 -34.02 -5.65 7.71
CA LEU A 546 -33.04 -4.57 7.88
C LEU A 546 -32.14 -4.40 6.65
N PHE A 547 -32.30 -3.28 5.95
CA PHE A 547 -31.48 -2.88 4.81
C PHE A 547 -30.33 -1.99 5.24
N TRP A 548 -29.09 -2.49 5.16
CA TRP A 548 -27.88 -1.74 5.52
C TRP A 548 -27.66 -0.53 4.60
N VAL A 549 -27.25 0.60 5.19
CA VAL A 549 -26.94 1.85 4.48
C VAL A 549 -25.43 2.14 4.49
N TRP A 550 -24.87 2.19 5.70
CA TRP A 550 -23.49 2.61 5.96
C TRP A 550 -23.08 2.26 7.40
N SER A 551 -21.77 2.24 7.68
CA SER A 551 -21.25 2.01 9.02
C SER A 551 -19.89 2.66 9.24
N MET A 552 -19.59 3.06 10.48
CA MET A 552 -18.30 3.62 10.86
C MET A 552 -17.90 3.29 12.29
N TYR A 553 -16.59 3.16 12.55
CA TYR A 553 -16.08 3.12 13.93
C TYR A 553 -16.18 4.51 14.57
N ASP A 554 -16.82 4.62 15.73
CA ASP A 554 -17.09 5.94 16.34
C ASP A 554 -15.83 6.73 16.67
N ARG A 555 -14.73 6.05 16.98
CA ARG A 555 -13.42 6.68 17.20
C ARG A 555 -12.83 7.35 15.95
N MET A 556 -13.37 7.10 14.76
CA MET A 556 -12.98 7.78 13.52
C MET A 556 -13.87 9.00 13.23
N SER A 557 -14.98 9.16 13.94
CA SER A 557 -15.88 10.31 13.77
C SER A 557 -15.18 11.62 14.13
N LYS A 558 -15.39 12.64 13.30
CA LYS A 558 -14.93 14.02 13.46
C LYS A 558 -16.15 14.94 13.48
N GLY A 559 -16.15 15.92 14.39
CA GLY A 559 -17.24 16.88 14.53
C GLY A 559 -18.42 16.35 15.35
N SER A 560 -19.51 17.10 15.32
CA SER A 560 -20.76 16.82 16.04
C SER A 560 -21.65 15.82 15.26
N VAL A 561 -22.94 15.73 15.61
CA VAL A 561 -23.94 15.02 14.81
C VAL A 561 -24.38 15.82 13.58
N SER A 562 -24.45 17.16 13.69
CA SER A 562 -24.84 18.07 12.63
C SER A 562 -23.72 18.42 11.65
N GLU A 563 -22.46 18.23 12.05
CA GLU A 563 -21.27 18.60 11.27
C GLU A 563 -20.33 17.39 11.05
N GLY A 564 -19.30 17.59 10.24
CA GLY A 564 -18.23 16.60 10.06
C GLY A 564 -18.73 15.24 9.53
N THR A 565 -18.31 14.15 10.16
CA THR A 565 -18.56 12.78 9.69
C THR A 565 -20.05 12.46 9.66
N ARG A 566 -20.73 12.68 10.79
CA ARG A 566 -22.16 12.39 10.93
C ARG A 566 -23.00 13.43 10.19
N GLY A 567 -22.60 14.71 10.17
CA GLY A 567 -23.28 15.75 9.40
C GLY A 567 -23.35 15.45 7.90
N VAL A 568 -22.22 15.05 7.28
CA VAL A 568 -22.21 14.65 5.86
C VAL A 568 -23.08 13.40 5.62
N PHE A 569 -22.95 12.37 6.47
CA PHE A 569 -23.77 11.16 6.35
C PHE A 569 -25.28 11.46 6.45
N PHE A 570 -25.72 12.19 7.48
CA PHE A 570 -27.14 12.51 7.65
C PHE A 570 -27.66 13.47 6.56
N THR A 571 -26.81 14.32 5.98
CA THR A 571 -27.20 15.14 4.81
C THR A 571 -27.51 14.26 3.60
N VAL A 572 -26.64 13.28 3.28
CA VAL A 572 -26.85 12.31 2.20
C VAL A 572 -28.07 11.43 2.48
N LEU A 573 -28.22 10.96 3.72
CA LEU A 573 -29.34 10.10 4.14
C LEU A 573 -30.69 10.84 4.03
N ARG A 574 -30.75 12.08 4.54
CA ARG A 574 -31.93 12.94 4.45
C ARG A 574 -32.31 13.21 2.99
N TRP A 575 -31.35 13.58 2.14
CA TRP A 575 -31.60 13.76 0.71
C TRP A 575 -32.19 12.49 0.08
N SER A 576 -31.62 11.32 0.37
CA SER A 576 -32.13 10.04 -0.15
C SER A 576 -33.57 9.74 0.31
N PHE A 577 -33.91 10.00 1.57
CA PHE A 577 -35.29 9.85 2.05
C PHE A 577 -36.24 10.94 1.52
N LEU A 578 -35.74 12.14 1.22
CA LEU A 578 -36.54 13.16 0.52
C LEU A 578 -36.81 12.78 -0.94
N CYS A 579 -35.90 12.07 -1.63
CA CYS A 579 -36.20 11.50 -2.94
C CYS A 579 -37.28 10.40 -2.87
N LEU A 580 -37.22 9.54 -1.85
CA LEU A 580 -38.33 8.64 -1.51
C LEU A 580 -39.60 9.40 -1.12
N MET A 581 -39.46 10.60 -0.54
CA MET A 581 -40.59 11.46 -0.19
C MET A 581 -41.23 12.10 -1.42
N GLU A 582 -40.48 12.46 -2.46
CA GLU A 582 -41.07 13.13 -3.62
C GLU A 582 -41.70 12.14 -4.62
N GLY A 583 -41.49 10.84 -4.42
CA GLY A 583 -41.86 9.78 -5.36
C GLY A 583 -41.18 9.93 -6.73
N LYS A 584 -40.03 10.62 -6.75
CA LYS A 584 -39.34 11.09 -7.96
C LYS A 584 -37.86 10.78 -7.88
N TRP A 585 -37.29 10.39 -9.02
CA TRP A 585 -35.84 10.23 -9.12
C TRP A 585 -35.14 11.60 -9.06
N PRO A 586 -34.06 11.76 -8.28
CA PRO A 586 -33.37 13.03 -8.17
C PRO A 586 -32.75 13.48 -9.51
N SER A 587 -32.97 14.76 -9.85
CA SER A 587 -32.27 15.42 -10.96
C SER A 587 -30.90 16.01 -10.57
N ALA A 588 -30.64 16.09 -9.26
CA ALA A 588 -29.43 16.61 -8.64
C ALA A 588 -29.08 15.82 -7.37
N ASP A 589 -27.79 15.77 -7.04
CA ASP A 589 -27.30 15.12 -5.83
C ASP A 589 -27.63 15.89 -4.54
N PHE A 590 -27.21 15.34 -3.40
CA PHE A 590 -27.39 15.94 -2.07
C PHE A 590 -26.73 17.33 -1.89
N GLN A 591 -25.90 17.78 -2.84
CA GLN A 591 -25.28 19.11 -2.86
C GLN A 591 -25.99 20.07 -3.84
N GLY A 592 -27.10 19.63 -4.45
CA GLY A 592 -27.82 20.38 -5.48
C GLY A 592 -27.14 20.37 -6.85
N LYS A 593 -26.10 19.56 -7.05
CA LYS A 593 -25.38 19.48 -8.33
C LYS A 593 -26.12 18.56 -9.28
N ARG A 594 -26.55 19.11 -10.42
CA ARG A 594 -27.28 18.35 -11.46
C ARG A 594 -26.42 17.23 -12.07
N HIS A 595 -27.04 16.09 -12.32
CA HIS A 595 -26.41 14.98 -13.03
C HIS A 595 -26.36 15.25 -14.54
N LEU A 596 -25.20 15.67 -15.04
CA LEU A 596 -24.94 15.83 -16.48
C LEU A 596 -24.59 14.48 -17.12
N GLY A 597 -25.60 13.66 -17.42
CA GLY A 597 -25.45 12.50 -18.32
C GLY A 597 -26.10 11.18 -17.85
N HIS A 598 -26.80 10.54 -18.79
CA HIS A 598 -27.24 9.14 -18.83
C HIS A 598 -27.48 8.37 -17.51
N HIS A 599 -28.71 8.46 -17.00
CA HIS A 599 -29.37 7.28 -16.43
C HIS A 599 -30.38 6.73 -17.44
N LYS A 600 -30.08 5.57 -18.04
CA LYS A 600 -31.05 4.75 -18.78
C LYS A 600 -31.97 4.00 -17.80
N ASN A 601 -32.84 4.70 -17.08
CA ASN A 601 -33.90 4.09 -16.29
C ASN A 601 -35.21 4.85 -16.55
N HIS A 602 -36.16 4.16 -17.20
CA HIS A 602 -37.42 4.72 -17.66
C HIS A 602 -38.54 4.52 -16.61
N TRP A 603 -38.94 5.61 -15.93
CA TRP A 603 -40.24 5.77 -15.23
C TRP A 603 -40.47 4.75 -14.06
N ALA A 604 -41.48 4.80 -13.16
CA ALA A 604 -42.56 5.74 -12.85
C ALA A 604 -42.83 5.80 -11.32
N TRP A 605 -43.30 6.97 -10.83
CA TRP A 605 -44.11 7.30 -9.63
C TRP A 605 -44.24 6.39 -8.38
N PHE A 606 -44.26 7.09 -7.23
CA PHE A 606 -44.81 6.79 -5.87
C PHE A 606 -43.83 6.44 -4.73
N CYS A 607 -43.69 7.40 -3.80
CA CYS A 607 -43.74 7.26 -2.33
C CYS A 607 -43.69 8.69 -1.71
N PHE A 608 -44.12 8.86 -0.45
CA PHE A 608 -44.00 10.11 0.32
C PHE A 608 -43.69 9.81 1.80
N PHE A 609 -42.56 10.21 2.40
CA PHE A 609 -42.15 9.80 3.76
C PHE A 609 -41.40 10.90 4.56
N VAL A 610 -41.58 10.95 5.89
CA VAL A 610 -40.81 11.80 6.84
C VAL A 610 -40.49 11.01 8.12
N LEU A 611 -39.31 11.26 8.73
CA LEU A 611 -38.85 10.65 9.98
C LEU A 611 -39.69 11.06 11.21
N ILE A 612 -39.76 10.14 12.18
CA ILE A 612 -39.98 10.42 13.61
C ILE A 612 -38.62 10.72 14.27
#